data_AF-A0A9E6EC82-F1
#
_entry.id   AF-A0A9E6EC82-F1
#
_cell.length_a   1.000
_cell.length_b   1.000
_cell.length_c   1.000
_cell.angle_alpha   90.00
_cell.angle_beta   90.00
_cell.angle_gamma   90.00
#
_symmetry.space_group_name_H-M   'P 1'
#
loop_
_entity.id
_entity.type
_entity.pdbx_description
1 polymer ?
#
loop_
_entity_poly.entity_id
_entity_poly.type
_entity_poly.pdbx_seq_one_letter_code
_entity_poly.pdbx_strand_id
1 'polypeptide(L)' 'MSEQEITPELLILMSAAIAAYLGKNFRIRRARFISDQGTSSWSQQGRVSIQSSHTFSISK' A
#
# COMPACT_ATOMS: atom_id res chain seq x y z
N MET A 1 -16.68 2.41 18.87
CA MET A 1 -15.81 2.10 17.71
C MET A 1 -16.66 1.38 16.68
N SER A 2 -16.74 1.88 15.45
CA SER A 2 -17.28 1.10 14.34
C SER A 2 -16.36 -0.09 14.08
N GLU A 3 -16.91 -1.28 14.07
CA GLU A 3 -16.18 -2.51 13.78
C GLU A 3 -15.83 -2.49 12.29
N GLN A 4 -14.58 -2.17 11.96
CA GLN A 4 -14.13 -2.17 10.57
C GLN A 4 -14.01 -3.62 10.11
N GLU A 5 -15.05 -4.10 9.43
CA GLU A 5 -15.09 -5.43 8.84
C GLU A 5 -14.68 -5.37 7.35
N ILE A 6 -13.90 -6.36 6.91
CA ILE A 6 -13.59 -6.51 5.49
C ILE A 6 -14.74 -7.31 4.87
N THR A 7 -15.65 -6.62 4.19
CA THR A 7 -16.78 -7.29 3.54
C THR A 7 -16.31 -8.15 2.36
N PRO A 8 -17.08 -9.19 1.99
CA PRO A 8 -16.79 -9.98 0.80
C PRO A 8 -16.72 -9.15 -0.48
N GLU A 9 -17.56 -8.11 -0.63
CA GLU A 9 -17.52 -7.26 -1.83
C GLU A 9 -16.19 -6.50 -1.94
N LEU A 10 -15.68 -6.01 -0.81
CA LEU A 10 -14.39 -5.31 -0.75
C LEU A 10 -13.25 -6.26 -1.16
N LEU A 11 -13.32 -7.51 -0.71
CA LEU A 11 -12.34 -8.54 -1.06
C LEU A 11 -12.39 -8.91 -2.54
N ILE A 12 -13.59 -8.99 -3.14
CA ILE A 12 -13.78 -9.19 -4.58
C ILE A 12 -13.23 -8.00 -5.37
N LEU A 13 -13.55 -6.77 -4.96
CA LEU A 13 -13.07 -5.56 -5.63
C LEU A 13 -11.53 -5.48 -5.61
N MET A 14 -10.92 -5.71 -4.45
CA MET A 14 -9.46 -5.81 -4.33
C MET A 14 -8.90 -6.92 -5.24
N SER A 15 -9.59 -8.06 -5.29
CA SER A 15 -9.16 -9.18 -6.12
C SER A 15 -9.12 -8.82 -7.61
N ALA A 16 -10.19 -8.21 -8.11
CA ALA A 16 -10.30 -7.79 -9.51
C ALA A 16 -9.25 -6.74 -9.87
N ALA A 17 -9.05 -5.73 -9.00
CA ALA A 17 -8.09 -4.66 -9.24
C ALA A 17 -6.65 -5.17 -9.34
N ILE A 18 -6.25 -6.06 -8.43
CA ILE A 18 -4.89 -6.64 -8.44
C ILE A 18 -4.72 -7.60 -9.63
N ALA A 19 -5.76 -8.36 -10.00
CA ALA A 19 -5.70 -9.26 -11.17
C ALA A 19 -5.53 -8.45 -12.46
N ALA A 20 -6.28 -7.36 -12.61
CA ALA A 20 -6.18 -6.45 -13.74
C ALA A 20 -4.80 -5.78 -13.82
N TYR A 21 -4.26 -5.33 -12.67
CA TYR A 21 -2.94 -4.71 -12.61
C TYR A 21 -1.80 -5.69 -12.96
N LEU A 22 -1.86 -6.92 -12.44
CA LEU A 22 -0.81 -7.92 -12.65
C LEU A 22 -0.97 -8.71 -13.96
N GLY A 23 -2.17 -8.71 -14.56
CA GLY A 23 -2.50 -9.50 -15.76
C GLY A 23 -2.52 -11.02 -15.52
N LYS A 24 -2.67 -11.48 -14.26
CA LYS A 24 -2.63 -12.90 -13.90
C LYS A 24 -3.51 -13.25 -12.71
N ASN A 25 -3.89 -14.53 -12.64
CA ASN A 25 -4.63 -15.09 -11.51
C ASN A 25 -3.76 -15.15 -10.25
N PHE A 26 -4.36 -14.87 -9.10
CA PHE A 26 -3.69 -14.93 -7.81
C PHE A 26 -4.69 -15.30 -6.71
N ARG A 27 -4.17 -15.63 -5.52
CA ARG A 27 -4.97 -15.99 -4.35
C ARG A 27 -4.64 -15.07 -3.18
N ILE A 28 -5.64 -14.35 -2.67
CA ILE A 28 -5.50 -13.54 -1.45
C ILE A 28 -5.36 -14.51 -0.26
N ARG A 29 -4.22 -14.44 0.45
CA ARG A 29 -3.97 -15.27 1.64
C ARG A 29 -4.47 -14.64 2.93
N ARG A 30 -4.43 -13.30 3.00
CA ARG A 30 -4.77 -12.53 4.19
C ARG A 30 -5.12 -11.09 3.77
N ALA A 31 -6.20 -10.56 4.32
CA ALA A 31 -6.54 -9.14 4.26
C ALA A 31 -6.79 -8.66 5.69
N ARG A 32 -6.32 -7.46 6.03
CA ARG A 32 -6.50 -6.86 7.34
C ARG A 32 -6.41 -5.34 7.21
N PHE A 33 -7.21 -4.61 7.99
CA PHE A 33 -6.97 -3.20 8.21
C PHE A 33 -5.64 -2.98 8.94
N ILE A 34 -4.80 -2.11 8.38
CA ILE A 34 -3.61 -1.65 9.08
C ILE A 34 -4.09 -0.48 9.94
N SER A 35 -4.24 -0.71 11.25
CA SER A 35 -4.47 0.37 12.21
C SER A 35 -3.28 1.31 12.23
N ASP A 36 -3.46 2.55 12.68
CA ASP A 36 -2.43 3.59 12.73
C ASP A 36 -1.08 3.05 13.26
N GLN A 37 -0.11 2.88 12.35
CA GLN A 37 1.26 2.43 12.63
C GLN A 37 2.18 3.64 12.92
N GLY A 38 1.61 4.82 13.19
CA GLY A 38 2.35 6.09 13.23
C GLY A 38 2.51 6.67 11.81
N THR A 39 3.69 7.19 11.49
CA THR A 39 3.90 7.84 10.18
C THR A 39 3.69 6.87 9.02
N SER A 40 2.71 7.16 8.15
CA SER A 40 2.33 6.26 7.06
C SER A 40 3.54 5.90 6.17
N SER A 41 3.73 4.61 5.91
CA SER A 41 4.83 4.12 5.08
C SER A 41 4.79 4.73 3.68
N TRP A 42 3.59 5.00 3.16
CA TRP A 42 3.40 5.69 1.88
C TRP A 42 3.95 7.13 1.91
N SER A 43 3.63 7.88 2.97
CA SER A 43 4.17 9.22 3.18
C SER A 43 5.69 9.21 3.34
N GLN A 44 6.24 8.22 4.04
CA GLN A 44 7.71 8.09 4.18
C GLN A 44 8.38 7.78 2.85
N GLN A 45 7.85 6.82 2.08
CA GLN A 45 8.41 6.46 0.77
C GLN A 45 8.32 7.61 -0.23
N GLY A 46 7.23 8.39 -0.21
CA GLY A 46 7.12 9.61 -1.00
C GLY A 46 8.22 10.64 -0.67
N ARG A 47 8.49 10.88 0.63
CA ARG A 47 9.56 11.79 1.07
C ARG A 47 10.94 11.30 0.60
N VAL A 48 11.23 10.01 0.78
CA VAL A 48 12.50 9.41 0.33
C VAL A 48 12.68 9.51 -1.18
N SER A 49 11.63 9.27 -1.96
CA SER A 49 11.67 9.38 -3.43
C SER A 49 12.03 10.81 -3.89
N ILE A 50 11.42 11.83 -3.27
CA ILE A 50 11.71 13.24 -3.57
C ILE A 50 13.12 13.63 -3.09
N GLN A 51 13.53 13.18 -1.91
CA GLN A 51 14.87 13.47 -1.38
C GLN A 51 15.97 12.78 -2.20
N SER A 52 15.74 11.55 -2.65
CA SER A 52 16.69 10.81 -3.49
C SER A 52 16.81 11.42 -4.88
N SER A 53 15.71 11.89 -5.49
CA SER A 53 15.77 12.63 -6.77
C SER A 53 16.56 13.94 -6.66
N HIS A 54 16.58 14.54 -5.46
CA HIS A 54 17.30 15.76 -5.15
C HIS A 54 18.59 15.52 -4.35
N THR A 55 19.11 14.28 -4.26
CA THR A 55 20.37 14.05 -3.55
C THR A 55 21.50 14.70 -4.33
N PHE A 56 21.75 15.97 -3.99
CA PHE A 56 22.99 16.66 -4.23
C PHE A 56 24.06 15.87 -3.51
N SER A 57 24.99 15.29 -4.27
CA SER A 57 26.22 14.75 -3.74
C SER A 57 26.94 15.87 -2.99
N ILE A 58 26.78 15.94 -1.67
CA ILE A 58 27.76 16.62 -0.83
C ILE A 58 28.96 15.68 -0.83
N SER A 59 29.77 15.81 -1.88
CA SER A 59 31.15 15.33 -1.85
C SER A 59 31.83 16.10 -0.72
N LYS A 60 32.47 15.37 0.19
CA LYS A 60 33.44 15.93 1.12
C LYS A 60 34.64 16.48 0.35
#